data_AF-Q4T2Z1-F1
#
_entry.id   AF-Q4T2Z1-F1
#
_cell.length_a   1.000
_cell.length_b   1.000
_cell.length_c   1.000
_cell.angle_alpha   90.00
_cell.angle_beta   90.00
_cell.angle_gamma   90.00
#
_symmetry.space_group_name_H-M   'P 1'
#
loop_
_entity.id
_entity.type
_entity.pdbx_description
1 polymer ?
#
loop_
_entity_poly.entity_id
_entity_poly.type
_entity_poly.pdbx_seq_one_letter_code
_entity_poly.pdbx_strand_id
1 'polypeptide(L)' 'MQLLQEGDEKKVNLVLDDGRSLGLMIRGGAEYDLGIYITGVDQGSAAEFGGLKVQL' A
#
# COMPACT_ATOMS: atom_id res chain seq x y z
N MET A 1 12.56 -6.43 13.88
CA MET A 1 11.90 -6.63 12.58
C MET A 1 10.95 -7.80 12.70
N GLN A 2 9.66 -7.53 12.80
CA GLN A 2 8.66 -8.60 12.83
C GLN A 2 8.46 -9.04 11.38
N LEU A 3 9.02 -10.18 10.99
CA LEU A 3 8.76 -10.75 9.68
C LEU A 3 7.29 -11.17 9.62
N LEU A 4 6.58 -10.76 8.56
CA LEU A 4 5.23 -11.22 8.27
C LEU A 4 5.27 -12.76 8.18
N GLN A 5 4.38 -13.44 8.90
CA GLN A 5 4.22 -14.88 8.74
C GLN A 5 3.46 -15.14 7.43
N GLU A 6 3.54 -16.36 6.86
CA GLU A 6 2.88 -16.68 5.59
C GLU A 6 1.35 -16.41 5.59
N GLY A 7 0.72 -16.32 6.77
CA GLY A 7 -0.69 -15.95 6.93
C GLY A 7 -0.98 -14.44 6.98
N ASP A 8 0.05 -13.60 7.15
CA ASP A 8 -0.07 -12.14 7.24
C ASP A 8 0.18 -11.45 5.89
N GLU A 9 0.60 -12.19 4.85
CA GLU A 9 0.83 -11.66 3.51
C GLU A 9 -0.50 -11.57 2.75
N LYS A 10 -0.88 -10.35 2.36
CA LYS A 10 -2.02 -10.10 1.46
C LYS A 10 -1.52 -9.70 0.08
N LYS A 11 -1.79 -10.53 -0.94
CA LYS A 11 -1.58 -10.15 -2.34
C LYS A 11 -2.77 -9.35 -2.86
N VAL A 12 -2.49 -8.23 -3.52
CA VAL A 12 -3.50 -7.34 -4.12
C VAL A 12 -3.13 -7.12 -5.58
N ASN A 13 -4.06 -7.44 -6.49
CA ASN A 13 -3.90 -7.20 -7.92
C ASN A 13 -4.68 -5.95 -8.31
N LEU A 14 -4.01 -4.99 -8.93
CA LEU A 14 -4.61 -3.74 -9.40
C LEU A 14 -4.44 -3.65 -10.90
N VAL A 15 -5.53 -3.39 -11.60
CA VAL A 15 -5.52 -3.10 -13.05
C VAL A 15 -5.66 -1.59 -13.18
N LEU A 16 -4.71 -0.97 -13.89
CA LEU A 16 -4.70 0.46 -14.14
C LEU A 16 -4.92 0.70 -15.62
N ASP A 17 -5.77 1.69 -15.91
CA ASP A 17 -5.85 2.29 -17.24
C ASP A 17 -4.64 3.21 -17.46
N ASP A 18 -4.28 3.46 -18.72
CA ASP A 18 -3.11 4.28 -19.07
C ASP A 18 -3.14 5.65 -18.38
N GLY A 19 -2.05 5.96 -17.67
CA GLY A 19 -1.85 7.24 -16.98
C GLY A 19 -2.56 7.37 -15.62
N ARG A 20 -3.34 6.38 -15.17
CA ARG A 20 -3.98 6.43 -13.84
C ARG A 20 -3.00 6.07 -12.73
N SER A 21 -2.92 6.90 -11.70
CA SER A 21 -2.15 6.61 -10.49
C SER A 21 -2.86 5.59 -9.59
N LEU A 22 -2.10 4.92 -8.71
CA LEU A 22 -2.66 4.03 -7.68
C LEU A 22 -3.59 4.76 -6.69
N GLY A 23 -3.27 6.01 -6.34
CA GLY A 23 -4.01 6.83 -5.36
C GLY A 23 -3.77 6.40 -3.92
N LEU A 24 -2.50 6.20 -3.56
CA LEU A 24 -2.07 5.91 -2.20
C LEU A 24 -0.81 6.73 -1.85
N MET A 25 -0.62 6.98 -0.56
CA MET A 25 0.58 7.61 -0.02
C MET A 25 1.39 6.58 0.75
N ILE A 26 2.71 6.55 0.48
CA ILE A 26 3.66 5.76 1.24
C ILE A 26 4.58 6.64 2.07
N ARG A 27 4.97 6.15 3.25
CA ARG A 27 6.09 6.68 4.04
C ARG A 27 6.99 5.55 4.53
N GLY A 28 8.14 5.91 5.08
CA GLY A 28 9.20 4.99 5.46
C GLY A 28 10.35 5.02 4.46
N GLY A 29 11.16 3.97 4.46
CA GLY A 29 12.33 3.87 3.59
C GLY A 29 13.52 3.30 4.34
N ALA A 30 14.36 2.55 3.62
CA ALA A 30 15.56 1.95 4.18
C ALA A 30 16.57 3.01 4.65
N GLU A 31 16.49 4.23 4.11
CA GLU A 31 17.28 5.39 4.49
C GLU A 31 17.02 5.81 5.94
N TYR A 32 15.87 5.42 6.48
CA TYR A 32 15.45 5.69 7.86
C TYR A 32 15.40 4.44 8.73
N ASP A 33 15.83 3.28 8.20
CA ASP A 33 15.68 1.96 8.84
C ASP A 33 14.21 1.65 9.23
N LEU A 34 13.27 2.08 8.37
CA LEU A 34 11.83 1.89 8.54
C LEU A 34 11.25 1.00 7.45
N GLY A 35 10.21 0.23 7.81
CA GLY A 35 9.35 -0.44 6.82
C GLY A 35 8.62 0.57 5.93
N ILE A 36 8.01 0.09 4.84
CA ILE A 36 7.14 0.91 3.98
C ILE A 36 5.70 0.78 4.48
N TYR A 37 5.06 1.91 4.73
CA TYR A 37 3.70 1.97 5.27
C TYR A 37 2.79 2.83 4.39
N ILE A 38 1.55 2.39 4.23
CA ILE A 38 0.50 3.18 3.58
C ILE A 38 -0.05 4.18 4.59
N THR A 39 0.15 5.46 4.34
CA THR A 39 -0.30 6.55 5.23
C THR A 39 -1.55 7.27 4.75
N GLY A 40 -2.00 6.97 3.53
CA GLY A 40 -3.20 7.57 2.94
C GLY A 40 -3.67 6.77 1.74
N VAL A 41 -4.98 6.77 1.53
CA VAL A 41 -5.65 6.16 0.37
C VAL A 41 -6.67 7.17 -0.14
N ASP A 42 -6.58 7.54 -1.41
CA ASP A 42 -7.49 8.49 -2.01
C ASP A 42 -8.84 7.83 -2.31
N GLN A 43 -9.94 8.55 -2.07
CA GLN A 43 -11.29 8.07 -2.36
C GLN A 43 -11.47 7.87 -3.88
N GLY A 44 -12.08 6.75 -4.28
CA GLY A 44 -12.31 6.36 -5.67
C GLY A 44 -11.04 5.94 -6.43
N SER A 45 -9.93 5.75 -5.73
CA SER A 45 -8.67 5.31 -6.32
C SER A 45 -8.65 3.81 -6.60
N ALA A 46 -7.68 3.37 -7.42
CA ALA A 46 -7.42 1.94 -7.61
C ALA A 46 -7.04 1.27 -6.28
N ALA A 47 -6.30 1.97 -5.41
CA ALA A 47 -5.93 1.49 -4.09
C ALA A 47 -7.16 1.23 -3.18
N GLU A 48 -8.13 2.15 -3.17
CA GLU A 48 -9.38 1.97 -2.40
C GLU A 48 -10.16 0.76 -2.92
N PHE A 49 -10.34 0.64 -4.24
CA PHE A 49 -11.05 -0.48 -4.84
C PHE A 49 -10.33 -1.83 -4.67
N GLY A 50 -8.99 -1.83 -4.57
CA GLY A 50 -8.19 -3.00 -4.20
C GLY A 50 -8.25 -3.36 -2.71
N GLY A 51 -8.97 -2.57 -1.90
CA GLY A 51 -9.10 -2.79 -0.47
C GLY A 51 -7.79 -2.59 0.29
N LEU A 52 -6.90 -1.70 -0.20
CA LEU A 52 -5.77 -1.21 0.57
C LEU A 52 -6.27 -0.25 1.65
N LYS A 53 -5.58 -0.24 2.79
CA LYS A 53 -5.96 0.57 3.95
C LYS A 53 -4.74 1.26 4.52
N VAL A 54 -4.98 2.36 5.24
CA VAL A 54 -3.95 3.02 6.05
C VAL A 54 -3.51 2.06 7.15
N GLN A 55 -2.20 1.93 7.32
CA GLN A 55 -1.60 1.21 8.43
C GLN A 55 -1.00 2.26 9.37
N LEU A 56 -1.74 2.55 10.45
CA LEU A 56 -1.29 3.42 11.54
C LEU A 56 -0.50 2.62 12.58
#